data_AF-A0A2S9FJ41-F1
#
_entry.id   AF-A0A2S9FJ41-F1
#
_cell.length_a   1.000
_cell.length_b   1.000
_cell.length_c   1.000
_cell.angle_alpha   90.00
_cell.angle_beta   90.00
_cell.angle_gamma   90.00
#
_symmetry.space_group_name_H-M   'P 1'
#
loop_
_entity.id
_entity.type
_entity.pdbx_description
1 polymer ?
#
loop_
_entity_poly.entity_id
_entity_poly.type
_entity_poly.pdbx_seq_one_letter_code
_entity_poly.pdbx_strand_id
1 'polypeptide(L)' 'MSPRIVALGGGHGLYATLSAARRLTPHVTAVVTVADDGGSSGRLRKELDVVPPGDLRMALAALASDSPHGR' A
#
# COMPACT_ATOMS: atom_id res chain seq x y z
N MET A 1 1.19 13.47 -22.51
CA MET A 1 0.39 12.65 -21.58
C MET A 1 1.30 12.23 -20.44
N SER A 2 0.86 12.37 -19.19
CA SER A 2 1.63 11.84 -18.05
C SER A 2 1.59 10.30 -18.06
N PRO A 3 2.70 9.62 -17.72
CA PRO A 3 2.74 8.16 -17.72
C PRO A 3 1.78 7.57 -16.68
N ARG A 4 1.27 6.36 -16.92
CA ARG A 4 0.49 5.58 -15.95
C ARG A 4 1.40 4.50 -15.39
N ILE A 5 1.48 4.40 -14.06
CA ILE A 5 2.36 3.46 -13.37
C ILE A 5 1.51 2.48 -12.58
N VAL A 6 1.73 1.18 -12.80
CA VAL A 6 1.19 0.11 -11.96
C VAL A 6 2.35 -0.55 -11.22
N ALA A 7 2.26 -0.61 -9.90
CA ALA A 7 3.24 -1.28 -9.05
C ALA A 7 2.59 -2.47 -8.33
N LEU A 8 3.26 -3.62 -8.36
CA LEU A 8 2.79 -4.86 -7.74
C LEU A 8 3.74 -5.27 -6.61
N GLY A 9 3.22 -5.64 -5.45
CA GLY A 9 4.06 -6.11 -4.34
C GLY A 9 3.39 -6.01 -2.97
N GLY A 10 4.21 -5.88 -1.93
CA GLY A 10 3.79 -5.66 -0.55
C GLY A 10 4.92 -5.03 0.26
N GLY A 11 4.71 -4.86 1.56
CA GLY A 11 5.75 -4.45 2.48
C GLY A 11 6.36 -3.06 2.23
N HIS A 12 7.54 -2.89 2.81
CA HIS A 12 8.36 -1.68 2.69
C HIS A 12 8.86 -1.43 1.26
N GLY A 13 9.07 -2.49 0.47
CA GLY A 13 9.50 -2.37 -0.93
C GLY A 13 8.45 -1.64 -1.77
N LEU A 14 7.21 -2.10 -1.71
CA LEU A 14 6.11 -1.45 -2.42
C LEU A 14 5.88 -0.02 -1.90
N TYR A 15 5.98 0.21 -0.58
CA TYR A 15 5.88 1.55 0.01
C TYR A 15 6.88 2.54 -0.62
N ALA A 16 8.15 2.16 -0.69
CA ALA A 16 9.20 3.01 -1.29
C ALA A 16 8.95 3.26 -2.78
N THR A 17 8.55 2.22 -3.53
CA THR A 17 8.23 2.32 -4.96
C THR A 17 7.06 3.27 -5.22
N LEU A 18 5.96 3.15 -4.48
CA LEU A 18 4.79 4.02 -4.61
C LEU A 18 5.11 5.48 -4.25
N SER A 19 5.89 5.68 -3.18
CA SER A 19 6.33 7.01 -2.74
C SER A 19 7.16 7.72 -3.81
N ALA A 20 8.04 6.99 -4.50
CA ALA A 20 8.81 7.51 -5.62
C ALA A 20 7.94 7.74 -6.87
N ALA A 21 7.06 6.80 -7.21
CA ALA A 21 6.22 6.86 -8.40
C ALA A 21 5.28 8.08 -8.41
N ARG A 22 4.73 8.46 -7.25
CA ARG A 22 3.86 9.65 -7.12
C ARG A 22 4.55 10.97 -7.44
N ARG A 23 5.89 11.01 -7.37
CA ARG A 23 6.67 12.19 -7.79
C ARG A 23 6.76 12.33 -9.31
N LEU A 24 6.48 11.26 -10.05
CA LEU A 24 6.58 11.22 -11.51
C LEU A 24 5.22 11.42 -12.19
N THR A 25 4.14 10.96 -11.56
CA THR A 25 2.79 11.04 -12.12
C THR A 25 1.71 10.94 -11.03
N PRO A 26 0.56 11.62 -11.19
CA PRO A 26 -0.60 11.39 -10.34
C PRO A 26 -1.32 10.05 -10.65
N HIS A 27 -0.98 9.38 -11.76
CA HIS A 27 -1.65 8.16 -12.21
C HIS A 27 -0.93 6.89 -11.74
N VAL A 28 -0.93 6.66 -10.44
CA VAL A 28 -0.33 5.47 -9.81
C VAL A 28 -1.42 4.50 -9.35
N THR A 29 -1.26 3.22 -9.67
CA THR A 29 -2.10 2.12 -9.16
C THR A 29 -1.24 1.10 -8.44
N ALA A 30 -1.64 0.72 -7.23
CA ALA A 30 -0.98 -0.33 -6.45
C ALA A 30 -1.80 -1.62 -6.51
N VAL A 31 -1.16 -2.73 -6.85
CA VAL A 31 -1.68 -4.08 -6.67
C VAL A 31 -0.94 -4.70 -5.50
N VAL A 32 -1.65 -4.87 -4.38
CA VAL A 32 -1.05 -5.19 -3.09
C VAL A 32 -1.30 -6.66 -2.76
N THR A 33 -0.25 -7.39 -2.40
CA THR A 33 -0.39 -8.75 -1.86
C THR A 33 -1.04 -8.71 -0.48
N VAL A 34 -1.84 -9.72 -0.20
CA VAL A 34 -2.51 -9.90 1.09
C VAL A 34 -2.17 -11.25 1.73
N ALA A 35 -1.02 -11.81 1.34
CA ALA A 35 -0.55 -13.09 1.82
C ALA A 35 0.08 -13.02 3.23
N ASP A 36 0.39 -11.81 3.72
CA ASP A 36 1.19 -11.59 4.91
C ASP A 36 0.43 -12.03 6.18
N ASP A 37 0.85 -13.11 6.83
CA ASP A 37 0.17 -13.73 7.98
C ASP A 37 0.98 -13.67 9.29
N GLY A 38 2.08 -12.90 9.28
CA GLY A 38 2.93 -12.65 10.45
C GLY A 38 2.47 -11.46 11.32
N GLY A 39 3.02 -11.38 12.54
CA GLY A 39 2.90 -10.19 13.39
C GLY A 39 1.47 -9.81 13.80
N SER A 40 1.19 -8.50 13.84
CA SER A 40 -0.15 -7.98 14.17
C SER A 40 -1.19 -8.31 13.10
N SER A 41 -0.79 -8.33 11.83
CA SER A 41 -1.67 -8.71 10.70
C SER A 41 -2.18 -10.14 10.84
N GLY A 42 -1.28 -11.06 11.21
CA GLY A 42 -1.62 -12.45 11.52
C GLY A 42 -2.57 -12.61 12.71
N ARG A 43 -2.40 -11.81 13.77
CA ARG A 43 -3.33 -11.82 14.93
C ARG A 43 -4.72 -11.33 14.54
N LEU A 44 -4.81 -10.19 13.87
CA LEU A 44 -6.10 -9.63 13.44
C LEU A 44 -6.83 -10.55 12.47
N ARG A 45 -6.12 -11.20 11.54
CA ARG A 45 -6.71 -12.22 10.67
C ARG A 45 -7.29 -13.40 11.45
N LYS A 46 -6.59 -13.90 12.47
CA LYS A 46 -7.05 -15.01 13.31
C LYS A 46 -8.25 -14.63 14.20
N GLU A 47 -8.28 -13.40 14.69
CA GLU A 47 -9.32 -12.91 15.61
C GLU A 47 -10.59 -12.45 14.88
N LEU A 48 -10.46 -11.88 13.68
CA LEU A 48 -11.56 -11.19 12.99
C LEU A 48 -11.96 -11.81 11.65
N ASP A 49 -11.29 -12.89 11.22
CA ASP A 49 -11.47 -13.53 9.91
C ASP A 49 -11.41 -12.55 8.72
N VAL A 50 -10.53 -11.56 8.82
CA VAL A 50 -10.30 -10.54 7.79
C VAL A 50 -8.99 -10.77 7.03
N VAL A 51 -8.93 -10.19 5.84
CA VAL A 51 -7.70 -10.09 5.05
C VAL A 51 -6.62 -9.34 5.86
N PRO A 52 -5.35 -9.80 5.87
CA PRO A 52 -4.30 -9.14 6.64
C PRO A 52 -4.13 -7.67 6.22
N PRO A 53 -4.29 -6.70 7.14
CA PRO A 53 -4.36 -5.29 6.76
C PRO A 53 -2.98 -4.65 6.57
N GLY A 54 -1.88 -5.31 6.95
CA GLY A 54 -0.55 -4.72 7.07
C GLY A 54 -0.04 -4.07 5.77
N ASP A 55 0.05 -4.86 4.71
CA ASP A 55 0.57 -4.40 3.41
C ASP A 55 -0.36 -3.38 2.74
N LEU A 56 -1.67 -3.60 2.81
CA LEU A 56 -2.67 -2.65 2.33
C LEU A 56 -2.55 -1.30 3.04
N ARG A 57 -2.40 -1.31 4.37
CA ARG A 57 -2.20 -0.08 5.16
C ARG A 57 -0.95 0.67 4.73
N MET A 58 0.16 -0.04 4.47
CA MET A 58 1.39 0.60 4.00
C MET A 58 1.23 1.19 2.60
N ALA A 59 0.60 0.48 1.66
CA ALA A 59 0.33 1.01 0.33
C ALA A 59 -0.56 2.26 0.38
N LEU A 60 -1.60 2.26 1.22
CA LEU A 60 -2.45 3.42 1.45
C LEU A 60 -1.66 4.60 2.04
N ALA A 61 -0.80 4.36 3.03
CA ALA A 61 0.05 5.41 3.60
C ALA A 61 1.01 6.01 2.56
N ALA A 62 1.58 5.18 1.67
CA ALA A 62 2.44 5.66 0.58
C ALA A 62 1.68 6.51 -0.46
N LEU A 63 0.38 6.29 -0.63
CA LEU A 63 -0.48 6.97 -1.58
C LEU A 63 -1.29 8.14 -1.00
N ALA A 64 -1.39 8.24 0.33
CA ALA A 64 -2.08 9.33 1.01
C ALA A 64 -1.34 10.65 0.81
N SER A 65 -2.07 11.76 0.71
CA SER A 65 -1.45 13.09 0.72
C SER A 65 -0.81 13.39 2.07
N ASP A 66 0.18 14.27 2.08
CA ASP A 66 0.73 14.84 3.31
C ASP A 66 -0.21 15.86 3.98
N SER A 67 -1.38 16.16 3.38
CA SER A 67 -2.39 16.96 4.05
C SER A 67 -2.99 16.21 5.26
N PRO A 68 -3.46 16.92 6.30
CA PRO A 68 -4.14 16.29 7.45
C PRO A 68 -5.35 15.43 7.07
N HIS A 69 -5.88 15.61 5.85
CA HIS A 69 -7.06 14.92 5.33
C HIS A 69 -6.74 13.80 4.33
N GLY A 70 -5.47 13.57 3.98
CA GLY A 70 -5.03 12.42 3.18
C GLY A 70 -5.41 12.38 1.69
N ARG A 71 -5.95 13.47 1.11
CA ARG A 71 -6.45 13.51 -0.29
C ARG A 71 -5.39 13.57 -1.38
#